data_AF-A0A957UDD1-F1
#
_entry.id   AF-A0A957UDD1-F1
#
_cell.length_a   1.000
_cell.length_b   1.000
_cell.length_c   1.000
_cell.angle_alpha   90.00
_cell.angle_beta   90.00
_cell.angle_gamma   90.00
#
_symmetry.space_group_name_H-M   'P 1'
#
loop_
_entity.id
_entity.type
_entity.pdbx_description
1 polymer ?
#
loop_
_entity_poly.entity_id
_entity_poly.type
_entity_poly.pdbx_seq_one_letter_code
_entity_poly.pdbx_strand_id
1 'polypeptide(L)'
;LLDDHVVDLLLDSAAMGVNVVEREGISFQHPARFVLVGSMNPEEGDLRPQLLDRFAHAVDVVGITEAGQRVEVLRRRVFFEQDPDAFGDAYDATEQEMCNRILSARQRYPLVKYTEKDLYTIAAL
;
A
#
# COMPACT_ATOMS: atom_id res chain seq x y z
N LEU A 1 13.57 -10.26 -10.92
CA LEU A 1 13.09 -10.30 -9.51
C LEU A 1 14.17 -9.76 -8.57
N LEU A 2 13.79 -9.05 -7.51
CA LEU A 2 14.69 -8.71 -6.40
C LEU A 2 15.19 -10.00 -5.73
N ASP A 3 16.38 -9.96 -5.14
CA ASP A 3 16.93 -11.09 -4.40
C ASP A 3 16.15 -11.30 -3.08
N ASP A 4 15.92 -12.55 -2.72
CA ASP A 4 15.08 -12.98 -1.60
C ASP A 4 15.47 -12.30 -0.28
N HIS A 5 16.78 -12.20 -0.01
CA HIS A 5 17.28 -11.59 1.22
C HIS A 5 16.96 -10.08 1.31
N VAL A 6 16.85 -9.39 0.18
CA VAL A 6 16.50 -7.97 0.15
C VAL A 6 15.02 -7.79 0.49
N VAL A 7 14.17 -8.68 -0.01
CA VAL A 7 12.73 -8.65 0.29
C VAL A 7 12.49 -8.89 1.78
N ASP A 8 13.19 -9.86 2.36
CA ASP A 8 13.08 -10.17 3.79
C ASP A 8 13.52 -8.98 4.66
N LEU A 9 14.62 -8.31 4.31
CA LEU A 9 15.08 -7.10 4.99
C LEU A 9 14.09 -5.93 4.92
N LEU A 10 13.44 -5.73 3.76
CA LEU A 10 12.43 -4.69 3.59
C LEU A 10 11.18 -4.99 4.42
N LEU A 11 10.75 -6.25 4.47
CA LEU A 11 9.61 -6.67 5.28
C LEU A 11 9.91 -6.53 6.78
N ASP A 12 11.10 -6.91 7.23
CA ASP A 12 11.53 -6.72 8.63
C ASP A 12 11.55 -5.23 9.00
N SER A 13 12.16 -4.40 8.15
CA SER A 13 12.26 -2.95 8.39
C SER A 13 10.88 -2.30 8.43
N ALA A 14 9.97 -2.68 7.53
CA ALA A 14 8.60 -2.17 7.49
C ALA A 14 7.80 -2.57 8.74
N ALA A 15 7.96 -3.81 9.21
CA ALA A 15 7.26 -4.33 10.38
C ALA A 15 7.80 -3.73 11.70
N MET A 16 9.13 -3.61 11.83
CA MET A 16 9.78 -3.09 13.04
C MET A 16 9.81 -1.57 13.10
N GLY A 17 9.71 -0.89 11.95
CA GLY A 17 9.82 0.57 11.85
C GLY A 17 11.24 1.10 12.07
N VAL A 18 12.24 0.21 12.05
CA VAL A 18 13.68 0.48 12.24
C VAL A 18 14.43 -0.43 11.28
N ASN A 19 15.44 0.11 10.61
CA ASN A 19 16.37 -0.69 9.81
C ASN A 19 17.65 -0.95 10.61
N VAL A 20 18.09 -2.20 10.65
CA VAL A 20 19.27 -2.65 11.37
C VAL A 20 20.33 -3.08 10.36
N VAL A 21 21.52 -2.50 10.44
CA VAL A 21 22.64 -2.79 9.55
C VAL A 21 23.76 -3.43 10.38
N GLU A 22 24.00 -4.71 10.15
CA GLU A 22 25.08 -5.48 10.76
C GLU A 22 25.99 -6.08 9.69
N ARG A 23 27.12 -5.43 9.43
CA ARG A 23 28.04 -5.86 8.39
C ARG A 23 29.46 -5.38 8.68
N GLU A 24 30.44 -6.26 8.44
CA GLU A 24 31.88 -5.91 8.52
C GLU A 24 32.28 -5.28 9.87
N GLY A 25 31.66 -5.73 10.96
CA GLY A 25 31.91 -5.21 12.32
C GLY A 25 31.21 -3.89 12.64
N ILE A 26 30.39 -3.37 11.73
CA ILE A 26 29.51 -2.21 11.95
C ILE A 26 28.15 -2.73 12.43
N SER A 27 27.66 -2.21 13.56
CA SER A 27 26.27 -2.37 14.01
C SER A 27 25.66 -0.98 14.13
N PHE A 28 24.64 -0.72 13.32
CA PHE A 28 24.00 0.59 13.21
C PHE A 28 22.49 0.43 13.03
N GLN A 29 21.70 1.34 13.59
CA GLN A 29 20.25 1.34 13.46
C GLN A 29 19.73 2.74 13.15
N HIS A 30 18.69 2.82 12.32
CA HIS A 30 18.01 4.08 12.03
C HIS A 30 16.49 3.89 11.88
N PRO A 31 15.68 4.94 12.15
CA PRO A 31 14.24 4.88 11.93
C PRO A 31 13.90 4.55 10.47
N ALA A 32 12.91 3.69 10.27
CA ALA A 32 12.46 3.21 8.96
C ALA A 32 10.94 2.96 8.97
N ARG A 33 10.15 4.00 9.29
CA ARG A 33 8.68 3.91 9.31
C ARG A 33 8.11 4.26 7.94
N PHE A 34 7.70 3.25 7.18
CA PHE A 34 7.11 3.42 5.86
C PHE A 34 6.02 2.37 5.60
N VAL A 35 5.19 2.62 4.59
CA VAL A 35 4.24 1.64 4.07
C VAL A 35 4.91 0.92 2.90
N LEU A 36 5.10 -0.39 3.01
CA LEU A 36 5.65 -1.19 1.92
C LEU A 36 4.54 -1.53 0.92
N VAL A 37 4.77 -1.18 -0.35
CA VAL A 37 3.89 -1.55 -1.46
C VAL A 37 4.71 -2.37 -2.45
N GLY A 38 4.32 -3.63 -2.63
CA GLY A 38 4.87 -4.51 -3.66
C GLY A 38 3.93 -4.58 -4.86
N SER A 39 4.49 -4.63 -6.07
CA SER A 39 3.76 -5.02 -7.27
C SER A 39 4.39 -6.30 -7.81
N MET A 40 3.56 -7.26 -8.17
CA MET A 40 4.00 -8.49 -8.82
C MET A 40 3.38 -8.59 -10.21
N ASN A 41 4.16 -9.09 -11.16
CA ASN A 41 3.65 -9.58 -12.43
C ASN A 41 3.46 -11.10 -12.31
N PRO A 42 2.23 -11.64 -12.35
CA PRO A 42 1.99 -13.09 -12.25
C PRO A 42 2.72 -13.90 -13.33
N GLU A 43 3.00 -13.29 -14.49
CA GLU A 43 3.74 -13.93 -15.57
C GLU A 43 5.21 -14.22 -15.22
N GLU A 44 5.77 -13.52 -14.22
CA GLU A 44 7.15 -13.72 -13.75
C GLU A 44 7.25 -14.85 -12.69
N GLY A 45 6.14 -15.51 -12.38
CA GLY A 45 6.03 -16.58 -11.40
C GLY A 45 5.38 -16.14 -10.09
N ASP A 46 5.03 -17.13 -9.29
CA ASP A 46 4.37 -16.90 -8.01
C ASP A 46 5.35 -16.39 -6.96
N LEU A 47 4.87 -15.50 -6.08
CA LEU A 47 5.60 -15.17 -4.86
C LEU A 47 5.69 -16.38 -3.95
N ARG A 48 6.82 -16.53 -3.26
CA ARG A 48 7.00 -17.56 -2.24
C ARG A 48 5.88 -17.41 -1.20
N PRO A 49 5.17 -18.49 -0.80
CA PRO A 49 4.07 -18.41 0.15
C PRO A 49 4.44 -17.69 1.46
N GLN A 50 5.67 -17.86 1.93
CA GLN A 50 6.17 -17.22 3.16
C GLN A 50 6.22 -15.69 3.08
N LEU A 51 6.35 -15.12 1.88
CA LEU A 51 6.32 -13.67 1.68
C LEU A 51 4.87 -13.16 1.70
N LEU A 52 3.94 -13.91 1.11
CA LEU A 52 2.51 -13.58 1.13
C LEU A 52 1.96 -13.53 2.55
N ASP A 53 2.36 -14.48 3.41
CA ASP A 53 1.98 -14.52 4.83
C ASP A 53 2.42 -13.28 5.61
N ARG A 54 3.41 -12.54 5.10
CA ARG A 54 3.96 -11.34 5.74
C ARG A 54 3.31 -10.04 5.25
N PHE A 55 2.47 -10.10 4.21
CA PHE A 55 1.68 -8.96 3.77
C PHE A 55 0.31 -8.96 4.44
N ALA A 56 -0.05 -7.84 5.08
CA ALA A 56 -1.37 -7.69 5.69
C ALA A 56 -2.51 -7.65 4.64
N HIS A 57 -2.22 -7.15 3.45
CA HIS A 57 -3.18 -7.01 2.36
C HIS A 57 -2.54 -7.41 1.03
N ALA A 58 -3.24 -8.27 0.29
CA ALA A 58 -3.01 -8.54 -1.12
C ALA A 58 -4.22 -8.03 -1.90
N VAL A 59 -3.99 -7.26 -2.96
CA VAL A 59 -5.05 -6.63 -3.75
C VAL A 59 -4.82 -6.92 -5.23
N ASP A 60 -5.83 -7.49 -5.88
CA ASP A 60 -5.82 -7.70 -7.33
C ASP A 60 -6.14 -6.40 -8.05
N VAL A 61 -5.22 -5.97 -8.92
CA VAL A 61 -5.44 -4.83 -9.82
C VAL A 61 -5.88 -5.35 -11.17
N VAL A 62 -7.17 -5.23 -11.45
CA VAL A 62 -7.77 -5.69 -12.72
C VAL A 62 -7.86 -4.55 -13.74
N GLY A 63 -7.61 -4.87 -15.00
CA GLY A 63 -7.74 -3.92 -16.11
C GLY A 63 -9.18 -3.49 -16.38
N ILE A 64 -9.36 -2.25 -16.83
CA ILE A 64 -10.67 -1.70 -17.18
C ILE A 64 -11.21 -2.34 -18.48
N THR A 65 -12.32 -3.07 -18.37
CA THR A 65 -12.95 -3.78 -19.50
C THR A 65 -13.91 -2.90 -20.30
N GLU A 66 -14.52 -1.90 -19.68
CA GLU A 66 -15.51 -1.03 -20.32
C GLU A 66 -14.85 0.09 -21.14
N ALA A 67 -15.22 0.19 -22.42
CA ALA A 67 -14.65 1.18 -23.33
C ALA A 67 -14.86 2.62 -22.83
N GLY A 68 -16.03 2.93 -22.26
CA GLY A 68 -16.33 4.25 -21.72
C GLY A 68 -15.39 4.64 -20.57
N GLN A 69 -15.09 3.70 -19.67
CA GLN A 69 -14.16 3.93 -18.56
C GLN A 69 -12.71 4.07 -19.05
N ARG A 70 -12.31 3.30 -20.08
CA ARG A 70 -10.98 3.49 -20.70
C ARG A 70 -10.83 4.87 -21.35
N VAL A 71 -11.86 5.33 -22.05
CA VAL A 71 -11.87 6.68 -22.63
C VAL A 71 -11.75 7.75 -21.53
N GLU A 72 -12.40 7.55 -20.40
CA GLU A 72 -12.29 8.48 -19.27
C GLU A 72 -10.86 8.56 -18.70
N VAL A 73 -10.17 7.42 -18.56
CA VAL A 73 -8.75 7.42 -18.15
C VAL A 73 -7.89 8.20 -19.15
N LEU A 74 -8.12 8.00 -20.46
CA LEU A 74 -7.41 8.75 -21.50
C LEU A 74 -7.70 10.24 -21.44
N ARG A 75 -8.95 10.65 -21.22
CA ARG A 75 -9.32 12.08 -21.07
C ARG A 75 -8.61 12.71 -19.89
N ARG A 76 -8.58 12.04 -18.73
CA ARG A 76 -7.87 12.54 -17.55
C ARG A 76 -6.38 12.66 -17.79
N ARG A 77 -5.78 11.69 -18.48
CA ARG A 77 -4.37 11.72 -18.86
C ARG A 77 -4.06 12.91 -19.77
N VAL A 78 -4.88 13.13 -20.80
CA VAL A 78 -4.72 14.27 -21.73
C VAL A 78 -4.92 15.60 -20.98
N PHE A 79 -5.90 15.69 -20.09
CA PHE A 79 -6.11 16.90 -19.28
C PHE A 79 -4.88 17.22 -18.43
N PHE A 80 -4.33 16.23 -17.71
CA PHE A 80 -3.08 16.40 -16.95
C PHE A 80 -1.90 16.82 -17.83
N GLU A 81 -1.75 16.23 -19.03
CA GLU A 81 -0.64 16.57 -19.94
C GLU A 81 -0.76 17.98 -20.53
N GLN A 82 -1.98 18.50 -20.68
CA GLN A 82 -2.23 19.85 -21.18
C GLN A 82 -2.00 20.92 -20.11
N ASP A 83 -2.47 20.68 -18.89
CA ASP A 83 -2.37 21.61 -17.78
C ASP A 83 -2.36 20.86 -16.42
N PRO A 84 -1.16 20.54 -15.89
CA PRO A 84 -1.01 19.84 -14.62
C PRO A 84 -1.58 20.62 -13.43
N ASP A 85 -1.50 21.96 -13.47
CA ASP A 85 -1.94 22.82 -12.37
C ASP A 85 -3.47 22.86 -12.34
N ALA A 86 -4.12 23.08 -13.49
CA ALA A 86 -5.59 23.02 -13.58
C ALA A 86 -6.14 21.62 -13.29
N PHE A 87 -5.41 20.55 -13.64
CA PHE A 87 -5.76 19.20 -13.22
C PHE A 87 -5.73 19.06 -11.70
N GLY A 88 -4.66 19.54 -11.05
CA GLY A 88 -4.56 19.56 -9.59
C GLY A 88 -5.74 20.30 -8.94
N ASP A 89 -6.00 21.52 -9.40
CA ASP A 89 -7.10 22.35 -8.90
C ASP A 89 -8.48 21.68 -9.08
N ALA A 90 -8.69 20.98 -10.18
CA ALA A 90 -9.95 20.28 -10.46
C ALA A 90 -10.22 19.12 -9.49
N TYR A 91 -9.19 18.50 -8.90
CA TYR A 91 -9.31 17.37 -7.99
C TYR A 91 -8.99 17.68 -6.52
N ASP A 92 -8.44 18.86 -6.23
CA ASP A 92 -8.01 19.29 -4.89
C ASP A 92 -9.11 19.09 -3.83
N ALA A 93 -10.34 19.51 -4.12
CA ALA A 93 -11.45 19.35 -3.17
C ALA A 93 -11.72 17.87 -2.81
N THR A 94 -11.63 16.97 -3.79
CA THR A 94 -11.84 15.52 -3.57
C THR A 94 -10.65 14.88 -2.84
N GLU A 95 -9.42 15.30 -3.16
CA GLU A 95 -8.23 14.85 -2.44
C GLU A 95 -8.25 15.31 -0.98
N GLN A 96 -8.60 16.57 -0.72
CA GLN A 96 -8.75 17.10 0.63
C GLN A 96 -9.82 16.36 1.43
N GLU A 97 -10.96 16.02 0.82
CA GLU A 97 -11.98 15.19 1.45
C GLU A 97 -11.40 13.83 1.87
N MET A 98 -10.66 13.17 0.97
CA MET A 98 -10.02 11.89 1.27
C MET A 98 -8.98 12.02 2.40
N CYS A 99 -8.11 13.04 2.35
CA CYS A 99 -7.14 13.31 3.40
C CYS A 99 -7.83 13.50 4.76
N ASN A 100 -8.88 14.32 4.82
CA ASN A 100 -9.65 14.57 6.03
C ASN A 100 -10.30 13.30 6.57
N ARG A 101 -10.81 12.43 5.70
CA ARG A 101 -11.34 11.11 6.07
C ARG A 101 -10.27 10.22 6.70
N ILE A 102 -9.07 10.16 6.12
CA ILE A 102 -7.95 9.38 6.65
C ILE A 102 -7.51 9.92 8.03
N LEU A 103 -7.33 11.24 8.16
CA LEU A 103 -6.95 11.85 9.44
C LEU A 103 -7.99 11.60 10.54
N SER A 104 -9.27 11.75 10.20
CA SER A 104 -10.38 11.45 11.10
C SER A 104 -10.39 9.97 11.51
N ALA A 105 -10.14 9.05 10.57
CA ALA A 105 -10.05 7.63 10.87
C ALA A 105 -8.89 7.32 11.83
N ARG A 106 -7.71 7.92 11.62
CA ARG A 106 -6.54 7.75 12.51
C ARG A 106 -6.83 8.24 13.93
N GLN A 107 -7.57 9.34 14.10
CA GLN A 107 -7.98 9.84 15.41
C GLN A 107 -9.00 8.93 16.10
N ARG A 108 -9.92 8.32 15.34
CA ARG A 108 -10.96 7.43 15.87
C ARG A 108 -10.47 6.00 16.10
N TYR A 109 -9.41 5.56 15.44
CA TYR A 109 -8.90 4.19 15.52
C TYR A 109 -8.74 3.67 16.97
N PRO A 110 -8.18 4.42 17.93
CA PRO A 110 -8.07 3.97 19.32
C PRO A 110 -9.43 3.74 20.03
N LEU A 111 -10.51 4.28 19.49
CA LEU A 111 -11.87 4.16 20.04
C LEU A 111 -12.65 3.01 19.42
N VAL A 112 -12.12 2.37 18.38
CA VAL A 112 -12.76 1.22 17.72
C VAL A 112 -12.74 0.04 18.68
N LYS A 113 -13.91 -0.53 18.94
CA LYS A 113 -14.09 -1.71 19.78
C LYS A 113 -14.58 -2.87 18.92
N TYR A 114 -14.26 -4.08 19.37
CA TYR A 114 -14.80 -5.31 18.84
C TYR A 114 -15.56 -6.05 19.95
N THR A 115 -16.42 -6.96 19.54
CA THR A 115 -17.16 -7.88 20.40
C THR A 115 -16.58 -9.28 20.30
N GLU A 116 -16.91 -10.15 21.27
CA GLU A 116 -16.51 -11.55 21.22
C GLU A 116 -17.07 -12.27 19.98
N LYS A 117 -18.27 -11.90 19.55
CA LYS A 117 -18.87 -12.37 18.29
C LYS A 117 -17.98 -12.03 17.08
N ASP A 118 -17.36 -10.85 17.05
CA ASP A 118 -16.49 -10.46 15.93
C ASP A 118 -15.25 -11.36 15.87
N LEU A 119 -14.67 -11.72 17.02
CA LEU A 119 -13.55 -12.66 17.09
C LEU A 119 -13.92 -14.05 16.58
N TYR A 120 -15.07 -14.58 17.00
CA TYR A 120 -15.58 -15.86 16.49
C TYR A 120 -15.87 -15.81 14.99
N THR A 121 -16.38 -14.68 14.50
CA THR A 121 -16.64 -14.48 13.07
C THR A 121 -15.33 -14.53 12.29
N ILE A 122 -14.30 -13.83 12.76
CA ILE A 122 -12.97 -13.80 12.10
C ILE A 122 -12.31 -15.18 12.12
N ALA A 123 -12.37 -15.91 13.24
CA ALA A 123 -11.73 -17.22 13.37
C ALA A 123 -12.42 -18.35 12.58
N ALA A 124 -13.64 -18.12 12.10
CA ALA A 124 -14.41 -19.07 11.30
C ALA A 124 -14.30 -18.83 9.79
N LEU A 125 -13.66 -17.73 9.37
CA LEU A 125 -13.28 -17.46 7.98
C LEU A 125 -12.06 -18.31 7.60
#